data_AF-A0A4Q3EAK1-F1
#
_entry.id   AF-A0A4Q3EAK1-F1
#
_cell.length_a   1.000
_cell.length_b   1.000
_cell.length_c   1.000
_cell.angle_alpha   90.00
_cell.angle_beta   90.00
_cell.angle_gamma   90.00
#
_symmetry.space_group_name_H-M   'P 1'
#
loop_
_entity.id
_entity.type
_entity.pdbx_description
1 polymer ?
#
loop_
_entity_poly.entity_id
_entity_poly.type
_entity_poly.pdbx_seq_one_letter_code
_entity_poly.pdbx_strand_id
1 'polypeptide(L)'
;MYVYGGGGFLNAGIYVARFPVDNVMACTFWNGTTWGTIPTTAAAARIYNGHINNNTVGYAKGKYVIIDMSYGFTCDAEPRDVYVATSSNPLGPFTARKKVYTLPDLKQGHKPVFYNPTIHAEFDNGDNELLVNYCVNWYGKNDGMGGMCLPDCSNSDGTKDPNDYRPKAIRIPFSLIGL
;
A
#
# COMPACT_ATOMS: atom_id res chain seq x y z
N MET A 1 9.65 -18.23 -4.28
CA MET A 1 8.66 -17.16 -4.03
C MET A 1 9.31 -16.05 -3.22
N TYR A 2 8.98 -14.79 -3.51
CA TYR A 2 9.38 -13.63 -2.70
C TYR A 2 8.17 -13.17 -1.89
N VAL A 3 8.42 -12.72 -0.66
CA VAL A 3 7.43 -12.10 0.22
C VAL A 3 8.01 -10.82 0.78
N TYR A 4 7.17 -9.79 0.86
CA TYR A 4 7.56 -8.46 1.26
C TYR A 4 6.87 -8.09 2.57
N GLY A 5 7.58 -7.35 3.41
CA GLY A 5 7.04 -6.83 4.67
C GLY A 5 7.48 -5.40 4.89
N GLY A 6 6.58 -4.57 5.40
CA GLY A 6 6.88 -3.20 5.85
C GLY A 6 7.25 -3.19 7.33
N GLY A 7 8.22 -2.35 7.71
CA GLY A 7 8.60 -2.12 9.10
C GLY A 7 9.01 -0.67 9.38
N GLY A 8 8.69 -0.17 10.58
CA GLY A 8 8.85 1.23 10.96
C GLY A 8 7.57 2.04 10.80
N PHE A 9 7.49 3.26 11.34
CA PHE A 9 6.31 4.13 11.20
C PHE A 9 6.52 5.18 10.11
N LEU A 10 7.41 6.15 10.37
CA LEU A 10 7.88 7.11 9.36
C LEU A 10 9.03 6.49 8.58
N ASN A 11 9.06 6.69 7.25
CA ASN A 11 10.02 6.06 6.35
C ASN A 11 10.00 4.53 6.44
N ALA A 12 8.79 3.96 6.40
CA ALA A 12 8.57 2.52 6.47
C ALA A 12 9.50 1.78 5.48
N GLY A 13 10.43 1.01 6.04
CA GLY A 13 11.34 0.20 5.26
C GLY A 13 10.59 -1.00 4.73
N ILE A 14 10.67 -1.24 3.43
CA ILE A 14 10.24 -2.51 2.84
C ILE A 14 11.43 -3.46 2.87
N TYR A 15 11.17 -4.66 3.36
CA TYR A 15 12.11 -5.77 3.47
C TYR A 15 11.57 -6.96 2.67
N VAL A 16 12.47 -7.88 2.33
CA VAL A 16 12.12 -9.05 1.51
C VAL A 16 12.64 -10.33 2.12
N ALA A 17 11.78 -11.33 2.10
CA ALA A 17 12.06 -12.72 2.37
C ALA A 17 11.80 -13.56 1.11
N ARG A 18 12.32 -14.78 1.08
CA ARG A 18 12.01 -15.75 0.04
C ARG A 18 11.95 -17.17 0.59
N PHE A 19 11.16 -18.01 -0.06
CA PHE A 19 11.09 -19.44 0.22
C PHE A 19 10.92 -20.26 -1.09
N PRO A 20 11.38 -21.52 -1.12
CA PRO A 20 11.06 -22.47 -2.19
C PRO A 20 9.56 -22.75 -2.28
N VAL A 21 9.01 -22.85 -3.50
CA VAL A 21 7.56 -23.05 -3.72
C VAL A 21 7.03 -24.32 -3.03
N ASP A 22 7.88 -25.35 -2.96
CA ASP A 22 7.62 -26.65 -2.36
C ASP A 22 7.92 -26.71 -0.84
N ASN A 23 8.47 -25.64 -0.25
CA ASN A 23 8.76 -25.59 1.17
C ASN A 23 8.69 -24.16 1.73
N VAL A 24 7.49 -23.75 2.12
CA VAL A 24 7.23 -22.41 2.70
C VAL A 24 7.93 -22.18 4.05
N MET A 25 8.33 -23.25 4.75
CA MET A 25 9.02 -23.15 6.04
C MET A 25 10.52 -22.86 5.90
N ALA A 26 11.12 -23.08 4.72
CA ALA A 26 12.51 -22.78 4.43
C ALA A 26 12.71 -21.29 4.03
N CYS A 27 12.16 -20.39 4.85
CA CYS A 27 12.21 -18.96 4.61
C CYS A 27 13.62 -18.39 4.89
N THR A 28 14.10 -17.55 3.97
CA THR A 28 15.35 -16.79 4.13
C THR A 28 15.10 -15.30 3.92
N PHE A 29 15.85 -14.46 4.63
CA PHE A 29 15.68 -13.01 4.70
C PHE A 29 16.88 -12.32 4.08
N TRP A 30 16.62 -11.32 3.24
CA TRP A 30 17.68 -10.48 2.69
C TRP A 30 18.22 -9.55 3.77
N ASN A 31 19.54 -9.52 3.96
CA ASN A 31 20.19 -8.66 4.95
C ASN A 31 20.91 -7.43 4.35
N GLY A 32 20.84 -7.26 3.03
CA GLY A 32 21.56 -6.22 2.28
C GLY A 32 22.74 -6.75 1.45
N THR A 33 23.24 -7.95 1.75
CA THR A 33 24.36 -8.57 1.03
C THR A 33 24.12 -10.04 0.71
N THR A 34 23.50 -10.80 1.62
CA THR A 34 23.23 -12.23 1.50
C THR A 34 21.84 -12.61 2.03
N TRP A 35 21.43 -13.84 1.73
CA TRP A 35 20.23 -14.44 2.29
C TRP A 35 20.57 -15.20 3.58
N GLY A 36 19.99 -14.79 4.71
CA GLY A 36 20.16 -15.43 6.01
C GLY A 36 18.88 -16.09 6.51
N THR A 37 18.96 -16.84 7.61
CA THR A 37 17.80 -17.47 8.27
C THR A 37 17.20 -16.63 9.39
N ILE A 38 17.83 -15.50 9.72
CA ILE A 38 17.39 -14.58 10.78
C ILE A 38 17.00 -13.25 10.13
N PRO A 39 15.80 -12.71 10.42
CA PRO A 39 15.38 -11.40 9.91
C PRO A 39 16.19 -10.27 10.53
N THR A 40 16.33 -9.15 9.81
CA THR A 40 17.03 -7.96 10.29
C THR A 40 16.27 -6.69 9.94
N THR A 41 16.44 -5.65 10.76
CA THR A 41 15.91 -4.31 10.53
C THR A 41 16.98 -3.34 10.04
N ALA A 42 18.20 -3.81 9.80
CA ALA A 42 19.32 -2.99 9.35
C ALA A 42 18.96 -2.19 8.08
N ALA A 43 19.44 -0.95 7.99
CA ALA A 43 19.15 -0.07 6.86
C ALA A 43 19.60 -0.67 5.51
N ALA A 44 20.71 -1.40 5.50
CA ALA A 44 21.23 -2.09 4.31
C ALA A 44 20.28 -3.18 3.77
N ALA A 45 19.41 -3.73 4.62
CA ALA A 45 18.44 -4.76 4.23
C ALA A 45 17.16 -4.18 3.58
N ARG A 46 16.96 -2.86 3.64
CA ARG A 46 15.78 -2.19 3.06
C ARG A 46 15.91 -2.15 1.54
N ILE A 47 14.89 -2.61 0.84
CA ILE A 47 14.82 -2.56 -0.63
C ILE A 47 14.13 -1.29 -1.14
N TYR A 48 13.33 -0.66 -0.28
CA TYR A 48 12.60 0.58 -0.57
C TYR A 48 12.26 1.32 0.72
N ASN A 49 12.17 2.64 0.64
CA ASN A 49 11.67 3.50 1.72
C ASN A 49 10.31 4.06 1.30
N GLY A 50 9.23 3.55 1.90
CA GLY A 50 7.88 4.08 1.73
C GLY A 50 7.60 5.27 2.65
N HIS A 51 6.52 5.99 2.41
CA HIS A 51 6.13 7.11 3.29
C HIS A 51 5.78 6.62 4.69
N ILE A 52 4.96 5.57 4.74
CA ILE A 52 4.38 4.96 5.95
C ILE A 52 4.01 3.51 5.65
N ASN A 53 3.60 2.72 6.65
CA ASN A 53 3.06 1.37 6.49
C ASN A 53 1.68 1.36 5.79
N ASN A 54 1.63 1.93 4.59
CA ASN A 54 0.48 1.97 3.71
C ASN A 54 0.95 1.68 2.28
N ASN A 55 1.60 0.53 2.13
CA ASN A 55 2.28 0.14 0.91
C ASN A 55 2.12 -1.36 0.65
N THR A 56 2.34 -1.77 -0.60
CA THR A 56 2.33 -3.17 -1.02
C THR A 56 3.31 -3.38 -2.17
N VAL A 57 3.76 -4.62 -2.34
CA VAL A 57 4.65 -5.03 -3.43
C VAL A 57 4.01 -6.17 -4.20
N GLY A 58 3.99 -6.06 -5.52
CA GLY A 58 3.47 -7.07 -6.43
C GLY A 58 4.36 -7.23 -7.66
N TYR A 59 3.97 -8.13 -8.57
CA TYR A 59 4.66 -8.36 -9.82
C TYR A 59 3.68 -8.24 -10.98
N ALA A 60 3.98 -7.37 -11.94
CA ALA A 60 3.14 -7.13 -13.12
C ALA A 60 4.02 -6.79 -14.33
N LYS A 61 3.66 -7.29 -15.52
CA LYS A 61 4.34 -7.00 -16.80
C LYS A 61 5.87 -7.15 -16.73
N GLY A 62 6.36 -8.18 -16.05
CA GLY A 62 7.78 -8.46 -15.96
C GLY A 62 8.56 -7.65 -14.92
N LYS A 63 7.88 -6.82 -14.11
CA LYS A 63 8.50 -5.93 -13.12
C LYS A 63 7.88 -6.11 -11.73
N TYR A 64 8.70 -5.86 -10.72
CA TYR A 64 8.23 -5.64 -9.36
C TYR A 64 7.66 -4.24 -9.26
N VAL A 65 6.47 -4.11 -8.68
CA VAL A 65 5.72 -2.86 -8.55
C VAL A 65 5.43 -2.61 -7.08
N ILE A 66 5.77 -1.42 -6.60
CA ILE A 66 5.39 -0.94 -5.28
C ILE A 66 4.27 0.06 -5.45
N ILE A 67 3.17 -0.13 -4.72
CA ILE A 67 2.20 0.94 -4.44
C ILE A 67 2.53 1.49 -3.05
N ASP A 68 2.74 2.79 -2.97
CA ASP A 68 3.06 3.52 -1.74
C ASP A 68 2.04 4.65 -1.60
N MET A 69 1.16 4.57 -0.61
CA MET A 69 0.14 5.57 -0.33
C MET A 69 0.60 6.50 0.79
N SER A 70 0.13 7.75 0.75
CA SER A 70 0.30 8.69 1.85
C SER A 70 -0.28 8.17 3.18
N TYR A 71 0.03 8.87 4.28
CA TYR A 71 -0.57 8.58 5.57
C TYR A 71 -2.08 8.83 5.55
N GLY A 72 -2.85 7.76 5.78
CA GLY A 72 -4.31 7.82 5.75
C GLY A 72 -4.99 7.26 6.98
N PHE A 73 -4.25 7.02 8.07
CA PHE A 73 -4.81 6.44 9.31
C PHE A 73 -5.57 7.46 10.18
N THR A 74 -6.06 8.57 9.63
CA THR A 74 -6.94 9.55 10.29
C THR A 74 -7.80 10.26 9.25
N CYS A 75 -9.01 10.67 9.61
CA CYS A 75 -9.83 11.52 8.75
C CYS A 75 -9.14 12.86 8.49
N ASP A 76 -9.46 13.47 7.34
CA ASP A 76 -8.88 14.72 6.84
C ASP A 76 -7.34 14.72 6.70
N ALA A 77 -6.70 13.55 6.68
CA ALA A 77 -5.28 13.43 6.42
C ALA A 77 -4.93 13.95 5.02
N GLU A 78 -3.80 14.67 4.93
CA GLU A 78 -3.19 15.12 3.68
C GLU A 78 -1.67 14.92 3.73
N PRO A 79 -0.99 14.65 2.59
CA PRO A 79 -1.58 14.40 1.27
C PRO A 79 -2.36 13.08 1.19
N ARG A 80 -3.19 12.90 0.15
CA ARG A 80 -3.93 11.65 -0.14
C ARG A 80 -3.49 11.01 -1.45
N ASP A 81 -2.18 10.93 -1.63
CA ASP A 81 -1.58 10.54 -2.90
C ASP A 81 -1.27 9.04 -2.95
N VAL A 82 -1.36 8.50 -4.16
CA VAL A 82 -0.89 7.15 -4.50
C VAL A 82 0.35 7.30 -5.38
N TYR A 83 1.42 6.64 -4.98
CA TYR A 83 2.69 6.62 -5.69
C TYR A 83 3.02 5.21 -6.17
N VAL A 84 3.76 5.15 -7.28
CA VAL A 84 4.30 3.91 -7.83
C VAL A 84 5.81 3.98 -7.97
N ALA A 85 6.49 2.88 -7.65
CA ALA A 85 7.89 2.64 -7.99
C ALA A 85 8.04 1.24 -8.57
N THR A 86 8.94 1.04 -9.55
CA THR A 86 9.12 -0.26 -10.21
C THR A 86 10.58 -0.73 -10.18
N SER A 87 10.81 -2.04 -10.32
CA SER A 87 12.14 -2.62 -10.48
C SER A 87 12.12 -3.86 -11.36
N SER A 88 13.23 -4.14 -12.05
CA SER A 88 13.46 -5.44 -12.72
C SER A 88 13.94 -6.53 -11.75
N ASN A 89 14.31 -6.16 -10.52
CA ASN A 89 14.91 -7.06 -9.54
C ASN A 89 14.08 -7.05 -8.23
N PRO A 90 13.80 -8.21 -7.61
CA PRO A 90 13.04 -8.28 -6.36
C PRO A 90 13.67 -7.51 -5.20
N LEU A 91 14.98 -7.24 -5.27
CA LEU A 91 15.77 -6.53 -4.27
C LEU A 91 15.94 -5.04 -4.58
N GLY A 92 15.39 -4.57 -5.71
CA GLY A 92 15.67 -3.23 -6.22
C GLY A 92 16.99 -3.14 -7.03
N PRO A 93 17.48 -1.92 -7.29
CA PRO A 93 16.88 -0.65 -6.88
C PRO A 93 15.51 -0.44 -7.55
N PHE A 94 14.57 0.12 -6.79
CA PHE A 94 13.31 0.62 -7.34
C PHE A 94 13.50 2.02 -7.90
N THR A 95 12.71 2.39 -8.90
CA THR A 95 12.70 3.75 -9.44
C THR A 95 12.33 4.77 -8.37
N ALA A 96 12.60 6.05 -8.65
CA ALA A 96 11.99 7.13 -7.90
C ALA A 96 10.45 6.99 -7.92
N ARG A 97 9.81 7.36 -6.81
CA ARG A 97 8.35 7.31 -6.67
C ARG A 97 7.70 8.30 -7.62
N LYS A 98 6.71 7.84 -8.38
CA LYS A 98 5.88 8.67 -9.26
C LYS A 98 4.47 8.75 -8.70
N LYS A 99 3.96 9.97 -8.48
CA LYS A 99 2.55 10.17 -8.15
C LYS A 99 1.69 9.76 -9.35
N VAL A 100 0.73 8.88 -9.13
CA VAL A 100 -0.18 8.41 -10.19
C VAL A 100 -1.63 8.78 -9.95
N TYR A 101 -2.00 9.08 -8.69
CA TYR A 101 -3.38 9.38 -8.34
C TYR A 101 -3.47 10.19 -7.03
N THR A 102 -4.57 10.91 -6.85
CA THR A 102 -4.97 11.55 -5.59
C THR A 102 -6.37 11.04 -5.25
N LEU A 103 -6.56 10.50 -4.04
CA LEU A 103 -7.85 9.95 -3.64
C LEU A 103 -8.93 11.04 -3.54
N PRO A 104 -10.08 10.89 -4.23
CA PRO A 104 -11.10 11.93 -4.30
C PRO A 104 -12.17 11.82 -3.20
N ASP A 105 -12.08 10.83 -2.31
CA ASP A 105 -13.18 10.50 -1.40
C ASP A 105 -13.52 11.68 -0.48
N LEU A 106 -14.79 12.08 -0.49
CA LEU A 106 -15.31 13.17 0.30
C LEU A 106 -16.74 12.87 0.72
N LYS A 107 -17.08 13.14 1.98
CA LYS A 107 -18.46 13.15 2.48
C LYS A 107 -18.60 14.36 3.38
N GLN A 108 -19.59 15.21 3.08
CA GLN A 108 -19.89 16.41 3.88
C GLN A 108 -18.65 17.29 4.17
N GLY A 109 -17.74 17.42 3.18
CA GLY A 109 -16.52 18.21 3.32
C GLY A 109 -15.35 17.51 4.03
N HIS A 110 -15.56 16.31 4.59
CA HIS A 110 -14.53 15.52 5.25
C HIS A 110 -14.03 14.36 4.39
N LYS A 111 -12.76 13.98 4.60
CA LYS A 111 -12.07 12.90 3.90
C LYS A 111 -11.94 11.70 4.83
N PRO A 112 -12.25 10.48 4.35
CA PRO A 112 -12.19 9.30 5.19
C PRO A 112 -10.75 8.85 5.44
N VAL A 113 -10.59 8.01 6.46
CA VAL A 113 -9.38 7.17 6.63
C VAL A 113 -9.21 6.31 5.37
N PHE A 114 -7.96 6.14 4.92
CA PHE A 114 -7.63 5.30 3.76
C PHE A 114 -6.37 4.49 4.00
N TYR A 115 -6.36 3.22 3.56
CA TYR A 115 -5.27 2.30 3.87
C TYR A 115 -5.28 1.05 2.99
N ASN A 116 -4.24 0.23 3.17
CA ASN A 116 -4.12 -1.13 2.65
C ASN A 116 -4.24 -1.24 1.12
N PRO A 117 -3.34 -0.60 0.35
CA PRO A 117 -3.31 -0.82 -1.08
C PRO A 117 -3.05 -2.30 -1.36
N THR A 118 -3.77 -2.89 -2.32
CA THR A 118 -3.46 -4.24 -2.82
C THR A 118 -3.43 -4.24 -4.34
N ILE A 119 -2.43 -4.93 -4.89
CA ILE A 119 -2.23 -5.07 -6.34
C ILE A 119 -2.96 -6.32 -6.81
N HIS A 120 -3.67 -6.17 -7.93
CA HIS A 120 -4.50 -7.19 -8.55
C HIS A 120 -4.02 -7.45 -9.99
N ALA A 121 -2.83 -8.04 -10.12
CA ALA A 121 -2.18 -8.28 -11.42
C ALA A 121 -2.86 -9.39 -12.23
N GLU A 122 -3.69 -10.20 -11.59
CA GLU A 122 -4.51 -11.26 -12.18
C GLU A 122 -5.70 -10.74 -13.01
N PHE A 123 -6.07 -9.46 -12.86
CA PHE A 123 -7.23 -8.88 -13.52
C PHE A 123 -6.86 -8.00 -14.71
N ASP A 124 -6.68 -8.63 -15.87
CA ASP A 124 -6.51 -7.96 -17.16
C ASP A 124 -7.87 -7.64 -17.81
N ASN A 125 -8.12 -6.37 -18.11
CA ASN A 125 -9.30 -5.91 -18.85
C ASN A 125 -9.03 -5.58 -20.33
N GLY A 126 -7.80 -5.79 -20.82
CA GLY A 126 -7.40 -5.46 -22.19
C GLY A 126 -6.95 -4.01 -22.40
N ASP A 127 -7.05 -3.15 -21.38
CA ASP A 127 -6.77 -1.71 -21.48
C ASP A 127 -5.33 -1.34 -21.08
N ASN A 128 -4.45 -2.33 -20.85
CA ASN A 128 -3.07 -2.15 -20.40
C ASN A 128 -2.95 -1.28 -19.12
N GLU A 129 -3.68 -1.68 -18.08
CA GLU A 129 -3.71 -0.98 -16.80
C GLU A 129 -3.72 -1.94 -15.60
N LEU A 130 -3.06 -1.51 -14.52
CA LEU A 130 -2.97 -2.25 -13.27
C LEU A 130 -4.19 -1.95 -12.40
N LEU A 131 -4.90 -2.99 -11.96
CA LEU A 131 -5.90 -2.85 -10.90
C LEU A 131 -5.21 -2.74 -9.54
N VAL A 132 -5.56 -1.68 -8.80
CA VAL A 132 -5.16 -1.50 -7.41
C VAL A 132 -6.40 -1.14 -6.61
N ASN A 133 -6.65 -1.86 -5.52
CA ASN A 133 -7.64 -1.45 -4.54
C ASN A 133 -6.98 -0.82 -3.31
N TYR A 134 -7.80 -0.13 -2.53
CA TYR A 134 -7.50 0.37 -1.19
C TYR A 134 -8.80 0.34 -0.37
N CYS A 135 -8.70 0.48 0.94
CA CYS A 135 -9.85 0.54 1.83
C CYS A 135 -10.13 1.99 2.24
N VAL A 136 -11.41 2.37 2.29
CA VAL A 136 -11.88 3.53 3.07
C VAL A 136 -12.45 3.04 4.40
N ASN A 137 -12.24 3.80 5.49
CA ASN A 137 -12.65 3.36 6.83
C ASN A 137 -13.14 4.49 7.74
N TRP A 138 -14.39 4.87 7.53
CA TRP A 138 -15.10 5.88 8.32
C TRP A 138 -14.31 7.20 8.40
N TYR A 139 -14.71 8.04 9.35
CA TYR A 139 -14.21 9.39 9.54
C TYR A 139 -13.67 9.58 10.97
N GLY A 140 -12.97 8.56 11.49
CA GLY A 140 -12.33 8.61 12.80
C GLY A 140 -11.02 9.39 12.78
N LYS A 141 -10.72 10.10 13.87
CA LYS A 141 -9.43 10.71 14.13
C LYS A 141 -8.51 9.72 14.83
N ASN A 142 -7.24 9.73 14.45
CA ASN A 142 -6.19 9.02 15.19
C ASN A 142 -5.48 9.99 16.14
N ASP A 143 -6.23 10.45 17.13
CA ASP A 143 -5.80 11.42 18.17
C ASP A 143 -5.63 10.78 19.55
N GLY A 144 -5.87 9.47 19.68
CA GLY A 144 -5.84 8.75 20.96
C GLY A 144 -7.01 9.06 21.89
N MET A 145 -7.95 9.91 21.47
CA MET A 145 -9.13 10.35 22.24
C MET A 145 -10.45 9.86 21.62
N GLY A 146 -10.39 9.21 20.46
CA GLY A 146 -11.58 8.73 19.75
C GLY A 146 -12.35 9.86 19.08
N GLY A 147 -11.68 10.95 18.71
CA GLY A 147 -12.30 12.04 17.97
C GLY A 147 -12.85 11.57 16.63
N MET A 148 -13.85 12.29 16.11
CA MET A 148 -14.48 11.99 14.82
C MET A 148 -14.54 13.26 13.97
N CYS A 149 -14.34 13.14 12.66
CA CYS A 149 -14.65 14.20 11.70
C CYS A 149 -16.13 14.17 11.30
N LEU A 150 -16.74 12.99 11.23
CA LEU A 150 -18.18 12.82 11.05
C LEU A 150 -18.75 11.86 12.08
N PRO A 151 -19.98 12.08 12.58
CA PRO A 151 -20.65 11.15 13.48
C PRO A 151 -20.73 9.73 12.90
N ASP A 152 -20.40 8.74 13.72
CA ASP A 152 -20.69 7.34 13.42
C ASP A 152 -22.21 7.09 13.49
N CYS A 153 -22.69 6.02 12.85
CA CYS A 153 -24.11 5.66 12.86
C CYS A 153 -25.06 6.79 12.37
N SER A 154 -24.68 7.47 11.29
CA SER A 154 -25.35 8.70 10.81
C SER A 154 -26.63 8.47 9.98
N ASN A 155 -27.05 7.23 9.74
CA ASN A 155 -28.33 6.96 9.08
C ASN A 155 -29.51 7.32 10.00
N SER A 156 -30.68 7.57 9.42
CA SER A 156 -31.88 7.97 10.18
C SER A 156 -32.40 6.90 11.14
N ASP A 157 -32.05 5.63 10.93
CA ASP A 157 -32.36 4.50 11.80
C ASP A 157 -31.26 4.21 12.85
N GLY A 158 -30.25 5.09 12.94
CA GLY A 158 -29.11 4.93 13.86
C GLY A 158 -28.12 3.84 13.43
N THR A 159 -28.18 3.39 12.18
CA THR A 159 -27.20 2.45 11.61
C THR A 159 -26.04 3.17 10.94
N LYS A 160 -24.99 2.41 10.64
CA LYS A 160 -23.84 2.90 9.90
C LYS A 160 -24.10 2.95 8.40
N ASP A 161 -23.56 3.96 7.71
CA ASP A 161 -23.60 4.04 6.25
C ASP A 161 -22.64 3.00 5.64
N PRO A 162 -23.13 1.98 4.90
CA PRO A 162 -22.27 0.95 4.32
C PRO A 162 -21.25 1.50 3.30
N ASN A 163 -21.39 2.74 2.85
CA ASN A 163 -20.44 3.38 1.93
C ASN A 163 -19.17 3.92 2.60
N ASP A 164 -19.15 3.98 3.93
CA ASP A 164 -18.04 4.56 4.69
C ASP A 164 -16.98 3.50 5.07
N TYR A 165 -17.28 2.19 4.99
CA TYR A 165 -16.29 1.11 5.14
C TYR A 165 -16.37 0.12 3.98
N ARG A 166 -15.52 0.31 2.97
CA ARG A 166 -15.51 -0.52 1.77
C ARG A 166 -14.17 -0.48 1.04
N PRO A 167 -13.86 -1.50 0.24
CA PRO A 167 -12.81 -1.36 -0.77
C PRO A 167 -13.24 -0.34 -1.84
N LYS A 168 -12.26 0.37 -2.36
CA LYS A 168 -12.33 1.18 -3.57
C LYS A 168 -11.19 0.78 -4.49
N ALA A 169 -11.36 1.02 -5.79
CA ALA A 169 -10.39 0.61 -6.79
C ALA A 169 -10.03 1.76 -7.72
N ILE A 170 -8.78 1.73 -8.19
CA ILE A 170 -8.26 2.56 -9.27
C ILE A 170 -7.61 1.65 -10.30
N ARG A 171 -7.56 2.14 -11.54
CA ARG A 171 -6.76 1.55 -12.60
C ARG A 171 -5.61 2.50 -12.93
N ILE A 172 -4.39 1.97 -12.98
CA ILE A 172 -3.18 2.74 -13.26
C ILE A 172 -2.66 2.31 -14.63
N PRO A 173 -2.69 3.18 -15.67
CA PRO A 173 -2.16 2.83 -16.98
C PRO A 173 -0.69 2.42 -16.89
N PHE A 174 -0.30 1.31 -17.52
CA PHE A 174 1.08 0.83 -17.50
C PHE A 174 2.04 1.85 -18.12
N SER A 175 1.60 2.56 -19.16
CA SER A 175 2.34 3.67 -19.78
C SER A 175 2.68 4.81 -18.80
N LEU A 176 1.85 5.03 -17.78
CA LEU A 176 2.12 6.03 -16.75
C LEU A 176 3.28 5.62 -15.85
N ILE A 177 3.56 4.32 -15.70
CA ILE A 177 4.57 3.79 -14.78
C ILE A 177 5.74 3.09 -15.51
N GLY A 178 5.83 3.27 -16.83
CA GLY A 178 6.92 2.76 -17.67
C GLY A 178 6.88 1.25 -17.88
N LEU A 179 5.68 0.66 -17.90
CA LEU A 179 5.42 -0.76 -18.16
C LEU A 179 4.65 -0.97 -19.47
#